data_AF-A0A7J3RY36-F1
#
_entry.id   AF-A0A7J3RY36-F1
#
_cell.length_a   1.000
_cell.length_b   1.000
_cell.length_c   1.000
_cell.angle_alpha   90.00
_cell.angle_beta   90.00
_cell.angle_gamma   90.00
#
_symmetry.space_group_name_H-M   'P 1'
#
loop_
_entity.id
_entity.type
_entity.pdbx_description
1 polymer ?
#
loop_
_entity_poly.entity_id
_entity_poly.type
_entity_poly.pdbx_seq_one_letter_code
_entity_poly.pdbx_strand_id
1 'polypeptide(L)'
;MSEEQFRLWASGRGPRVPLAVKGHTFVLERENIIRVDGGTFVYEEALELVRMLNSRNPINQFNATLVIWERNGVLRLIALALIAIVIVAIVALARR
;
A
#
# COMPACT_ATOMS: atom_id res chain seq x y z
N MET A 1 14.54 -3.18 -5.16
CA MET A 1 14.76 -3.96 -3.92
C MET A 1 14.53 -5.42 -4.26
N SER A 2 15.48 -6.31 -3.96
CA SER A 2 15.23 -7.77 -4.07
C SER A 2 14.53 -8.30 -2.82
N GLU A 3 13.93 -9.49 -2.92
CA GLU A 3 13.33 -10.18 -1.77
C GLU A 3 14.36 -10.42 -0.66
N GLU A 4 15.58 -10.81 -1.02
CA GLU A 4 16.66 -11.08 -0.07
C GLU A 4 17.07 -9.84 0.72
N GLN A 5 17.16 -8.68 0.05
CA GLN A 5 17.41 -7.39 0.70
C GLN A 5 16.31 -7.05 1.70
N PHE A 6 15.05 -7.31 1.36
CA PHE A 6 13.92 -7.11 2.25
C PHE A 6 13.98 -8.02 3.48
N ARG A 7 14.30 -9.31 3.29
CA ARG A 7 14.46 -10.27 4.40
C ARG A 7 15.56 -9.84 5.37
N LEU A 8 16.71 -9.40 4.86
CA LEU A 8 17.80 -8.89 5.68
C LEU A 8 17.40 -7.63 6.46
N TRP A 9 16.73 -6.69 5.80
CA TRP A 9 16.18 -5.50 6.45
C TRP A 9 15.19 -5.86 7.56
N ALA A 10 14.20 -6.70 7.27
CA ALA A 10 13.15 -7.11 8.21
C ALA A 10 13.69 -7.91 9.40
N SER A 11 14.78 -8.67 9.21
CA SER A 11 15.46 -9.42 10.28
C SER A 11 16.16 -8.54 11.33
N GLY A 12 16.21 -7.21 11.12
CA GLY A 12 16.93 -6.29 11.99
C GLY A 12 18.46 -6.31 11.83
N ARG A 13 18.99 -7.13 10.91
CA ARG A 13 20.41 -7.16 10.53
C ARG A 13 20.79 -6.05 9.55
N GLY A 14 19.79 -5.38 8.95
CA GLY A 14 19.98 -4.25 8.04
C GLY A 14 19.75 -2.87 8.70
N PRO A 15 19.86 -1.78 7.92
CA PRO A 15 19.59 -0.43 8.39
C PRO A 15 18.15 -0.26 8.88
N ARG A 16 17.93 0.38 10.04
CA ARG A 16 16.58 0.64 10.61
C ARG A 16 15.81 1.79 9.94
N VAL A 17 16.23 2.20 8.74
CA VAL A 17 15.57 3.29 8.01
C VAL A 17 14.34 2.76 7.28
N PRO A 18 13.33 3.62 7.02
CA PRO A 18 12.23 3.30 6.14
C PRO A 18 12.72 2.85 4.76
N LEU A 19 12.01 1.91 4.17
CA LEU A 19 12.40 1.21 2.96
C LEU A 19 11.38 1.46 1.85
N ALA A 20 11.83 2.10 0.76
CA ALA A 20 10.97 2.42 -0.38
C ALA A 20 10.96 1.28 -1.41
N VAL A 21 9.77 0.78 -1.77
CA VAL A 21 9.56 -0.24 -2.80
C VAL A 21 8.45 0.21 -3.73
N LYS A 22 8.80 0.51 -4.99
CA LYS A 22 7.84 0.79 -6.06
C LYS A 22 6.79 1.86 -5.72
N GLY A 23 7.20 2.90 -4.97
CA GLY A 23 6.33 4.01 -4.57
C GLY A 23 5.69 3.84 -3.19
N HIS A 24 5.86 2.70 -2.54
CA HIS A 24 5.37 2.41 -1.19
C HIS A 24 6.50 2.43 -0.15
N THR A 25 6.22 2.93 1.04
CA THR A 25 7.17 3.05 2.15
C THR A 25 6.90 2.01 3.21
N PHE A 26 7.89 1.18 3.50
CA PHE A 26 7.87 0.13 4.51
C PHE A 26 8.64 0.61 5.75
N VAL A 27 8.05 0.46 6.93
CA VAL A 27 8.63 0.88 8.22
C VAL A 27 8.55 -0.28 9.20
N LEU A 28 9.69 -0.66 9.78
CA LEU A 28 9.72 -1.63 10.88
C LEU A 28 9.21 -0.97 12.15
N GLU A 29 8.23 -1.61 12.81
CA GLU A 29 7.63 -1.05 14.02
C GLU A 29 8.05 -1.85 15.26
N ARG A 30 7.41 -3.00 15.53
CA ARG A 30 7.72 -3.92 16.64
C ARG A 30 7.49 -5.36 16.19
N GLU A 31 8.19 -6.32 16.80
CA GLU A 31 7.97 -7.79 16.70
C GLU A 31 7.17 -8.27 15.47
N ASN A 32 7.85 -8.43 14.33
CA ASN A 32 7.28 -8.97 13.09
C ASN A 32 6.18 -8.13 12.42
N ILE A 33 5.95 -6.90 12.90
CA ILE A 33 5.02 -5.93 12.32
C ILE A 33 5.77 -4.91 11.46
N ILE A 34 5.24 -4.73 10.25
CA ILE A 34 5.74 -3.79 9.25
C ILE A 34 4.59 -2.88 8.84
N ARG A 35 4.80 -1.56 8.91
CA ARG A 35 3.86 -0.58 8.37
C ARG A 35 4.19 -0.26 6.93
N VAL A 36 3.20 -0.35 6.04
CA VAL A 36 3.32 -0.01 4.62
C VAL A 36 2.37 1.13 4.30
N ASP A 37 2.91 2.31 3.99
CA ASP A 37 2.16 3.56 3.78
C ASP A 37 1.18 3.88 4.93
N GLY A 38 1.54 3.48 6.15
CA GLY A 38 0.74 3.69 7.35
C GLY A 38 -0.15 2.51 7.75
N GLY A 39 -0.35 1.51 6.89
CA GLY A 39 -1.15 0.31 7.17
C GLY A 39 -0.32 -0.79 7.78
N THR A 40 -0.92 -1.58 8.67
CA THR A 40 -0.22 -2.61 9.42
C THR A 40 -0.26 -3.95 8.69
N PHE A 41 0.91 -4.57 8.53
CA PHE A 41 1.09 -5.88 7.92
C PHE A 41 2.01 -6.73 8.79
N VAL A 42 1.76 -8.03 8.84
CA VAL A 42 2.75 -8.97 9.37
C VAL A 42 3.85 -9.21 8.34
N TYR A 43 4.99 -9.73 8.78
CA TYR A 43 6.14 -9.96 7.92
C TYR A 43 5.82 -10.76 6.65
N GLU A 44 5.04 -11.83 6.77
CA GLU A 44 4.68 -12.71 5.66
C GLU A 44 3.88 -11.96 4.60
N GLU A 45 2.91 -11.15 5.02
CA GLU A 45 2.11 -10.30 4.13
C GLU A 45 2.99 -9.23 3.47
N ALA A 46 3.87 -8.58 4.24
CA ALA A 46 4.76 -7.55 3.72
C ALA A 46 5.77 -8.12 2.71
N LEU A 47 6.26 -9.34 2.95
CA LEU A 47 7.10 -10.08 2.02
C LEU A 47 6.36 -10.41 0.72
N GLU A 48 5.10 -10.84 0.82
CA GLU A 48 4.26 -11.08 -0.34
C GLU A 48 3.99 -9.80 -1.14
N LEU A 49 3.72 -8.68 -0.46
CA LEU A 49 3.60 -7.36 -1.10
C LEU A 49 4.87 -7.01 -1.87
N VAL A 50 6.06 -7.22 -1.29
CA VAL A 50 7.33 -6.97 -1.98
C VAL A 50 7.49 -7.86 -3.21
N ARG A 51 7.08 -9.13 -3.16
CA ARG A 51 7.08 -10.03 -4.31
C ARG A 51 6.14 -9.55 -5.41
N MET A 52 4.92 -9.17 -5.04
CA MET A 52 3.90 -8.70 -5.98
C MET A 52 4.29 -7.37 -6.63
N LEU A 53 4.80 -6.41 -5.85
CA LEU A 53 5.28 -5.10 -6.34
C LEU A 53 6.48 -5.24 -7.29
N ASN A 54 7.36 -6.21 -7.06
CA ASN A 54 8.50 -6.48 -7.94
C ASN A 54 8.19 -7.49 -9.06
N SER A 55 6.96 -8.02 -9.14
CA SER A 55 6.54 -8.93 -10.19
C SER A 55 6.68 -8.27 -11.56
N ARG A 56 6.96 -9.05 -12.60
CA ARG A 56 6.92 -8.56 -13.99
C ARG A 56 5.49 -8.39 -14.50
N ASN A 57 4.50 -8.98 -13.82
CA ASN A 57 3.10 -8.89 -14.19
C ASN A 57 2.48 -7.58 -13.62
N PRO A 58 1.99 -6.66 -14.47
CA PRO A 58 1.38 -5.42 -14.02
C PRO A 58 0.10 -5.64 -13.19
N ILE A 59 -0.63 -6.74 -13.41
CA ILE A 59 -1.82 -7.08 -12.60
C ILE A 59 -1.42 -7.36 -11.16
N ASN A 60 -0.32 -8.08 -10.94
CA ASN A 60 0.15 -8.37 -9.59
C ASN A 60 0.62 -7.10 -8.87
N GLN A 61 1.30 -6.20 -9.60
CA GLN A 61 1.70 -4.91 -9.04
C GLN A 61 0.49 -4.11 -8.60
N PHE A 62 -0.54 -4.03 -9.47
CA PHE A 62 -1.78 -3.33 -9.15
C PHE A 62 -2.52 -3.96 -7.97
N ASN A 63 -2.60 -5.29 -7.90
CA ASN A 63 -3.20 -5.99 -6.77
C ASN A 63 -2.48 -5.67 -5.45
N ALA A 64 -1.15 -5.59 -5.45
CA ALA A 64 -0.40 -5.19 -4.25
C ALA A 64 -0.74 -3.76 -3.83
N THR A 65 -0.81 -2.82 -4.77
CA THR A 65 -1.22 -1.44 -4.49
C THR A 65 -2.64 -1.38 -3.93
N LEU A 66 -3.58 -2.16 -4.47
CA LEU A 66 -4.95 -2.25 -3.95
C LEU A 66 -5.00 -2.77 -2.51
N VAL A 67 -4.26 -3.85 -2.20
CA VAL A 67 -4.18 -4.40 -0.84
C VAL A 67 -3.64 -3.36 0.15
N ILE A 68 -2.61 -2.61 -0.26
CA ILE A 68 -2.05 -1.52 0.56
C ILE A 68 -3.12 -0.43 0.78
N TRP A 69 -3.81 0.00 -0.27
CA TRP A 69 -4.84 1.04 -0.19
C TRP A 69 -6.05 0.64 0.64
N GLU A 70 -6.46 -0.62 0.57
CA GLU A 70 -7.54 -1.17 1.39
C GLU A 70 -7.18 -1.06 2.87
N ARG A 71 -5.99 -1.55 3.24
CA ARG A 71 -5.50 -1.50 4.63
C ARG A 71 -5.35 -0.07 5.15
N ASN A 72 -5.00 0.87 4.28
CA ASN A 72 -4.83 2.29 4.62
C ASN A 72 -6.14 3.08 4.63
N GLY A 73 -7.26 2.48 4.26
CA GLY A 73 -8.55 3.17 4.12
C GLY A 73 -8.60 4.15 2.93
N VAL A 74 -7.61 4.14 2.04
CA VAL A 74 -7.55 4.99 0.84
C VAL A 74 -8.71 4.66 -0.10
N LEU A 75 -9.05 3.38 -0.27
CA LEU A 75 -10.19 2.96 -1.10
C LEU A 75 -11.51 3.56 -0.59
N ARG A 76 -11.69 3.65 0.74
CA ARG A 76 -12.87 4.27 1.34
C ARG A 76 -12.93 5.76 1.04
N LEU A 77 -11.80 6.47 1.10
CA LEU A 77 -11.72 7.89 0.76
C LEU A 77 -12.02 8.14 -0.72
N ILE A 78 -11.49 7.30 -1.62
CA ILE A 78 -11.77 7.37 -3.05
C ILE A 78 -13.27 7.17 -3.31
N ALA A 79 -13.90 6.17 -2.68
CA ALA A 79 -15.34 5.93 -2.82
C ALA A 79 -16.17 7.13 -2.37
N LEU A 80 -15.84 7.73 -1.21
CA LEU A 80 -16.53 8.92 -0.71
C LEU A 80 -16.34 10.12 -1.65
N ALA A 81 -15.14 10.32 -2.19
CA ALA A 81 -14.88 11.38 -3.16
C ALA A 81 -15.70 11.22 -4.44
N LEU A 82 -15.79 9.99 -4.98
CA LEU A 82 -16.61 9.70 -6.16
C LEU A 82 -18.09 9.95 -5.91
N ILE A 83 -18.62 9.54 -4.76
CA ILE A 83 -20.01 9.82 -4.37
C ILE A 83 -20.25 11.34 -4.31
N ALA A 84 -19.35 12.10 -3.70
CA ALA A 84 -19.46 13.55 -3.62
C ALA A 84 -19.47 14.20 -5.02
N ILE A 85 -18.61 13.76 -5.94
CA ILE A 85 -18.56 14.25 -7.32
C ILE A 85 -19.90 14.01 -8.04
N VAL A 86 -20.48 12.81 -7.89
CA VAL A 86 -21.77 12.48 -8.50
C VAL A 86 -22.89 13.37 -7.96
N ILE A 87 -22.94 13.58 -6.64
CA ILE A 87 -23.93 14.47 -6.02
C ILE A 87 -23.79 15.90 -6.56
N VAL A 88 -22.56 16.42 -6.63
CA VAL A 88 -22.29 17.77 -7.18
C VAL A 88 -22.75 17.86 -8.64
N ALA A 89 -22.46 16.84 -9.46
CA ALA A 89 -22.87 16.81 -10.86
C ALA A 89 -24.40 16.82 -11.00
N ILE A 90 -25.12 16.02 -10.20
CA ILE A 90 -26.58 15.99 -10.20
C ILE A 90 -27.15 17.36 -9.80
N VAL A 91 -26.64 17.97 -8.73
CA VAL A 91 -27.11 19.28 -8.26
C VAL A 91 -26.82 20.38 -9.30
N ALA A 92 -25.64 20.34 -9.93
CA ALA A 92 -25.29 21.30 -10.98
C ALA A 92 -26.18 21.15 -12.21
N LEU A 93 -26.57 19.92 -12.57
CA LEU A 93 -27.48 19.66 -13.68
C LEU A 93 -28.92 20.06 -13.35
N ALA A 94 -29.39 19.80 -12.14
CA ALA A 94 -30.75 20.15 -11.69
C ALA A 94 -30.98 21.66 -11.51
N ARG A 95 -29.90 22.45 -11.39
CA ARG A 95 -29.95 23.92 -11.28
C ARG A 95 -29.80 24.64 -12.63
N ARG A 96 -29.56 23.92 -13.72
CA ARG A 96 -29.58 24.43 -15.10
C ARG A 96 -30.97 24.27 -15.69
#